data_AF-A0AAJ1MAA8-F1
#
_entry.id   AF-A0AAJ1MAA8-F1
#
_cell.length_a   1.000
_cell.length_b   1.000
_cell.length_c   1.000
_cell.angle_alpha   90.00
_cell.angle_beta   90.00
_cell.angle_gamma   90.00
#
_symmetry.space_group_name_H-M   'P 1'
#
loop_
_entity.id
_entity.type
_entity.pdbx_description
1 polymer ?
#
loop_
_entity_poly.entity_id
_entity_poly.type
_entity_poly.pdbx_seq_one_letter_code
_entity_poly.pdbx_strand_id
1 'polypeptide(L)'
;MGPDNPSIVLIGEAPGRNEIKLGRPFVGVSGKELTKMIELSGLGRDDVYITSVVRVRPYSIKNTIDSQGKQIIKHPNWTPSKKEVKIFAPLFDWEIQTLAPKLLVPLGNTSIQRLLVPQANVGNLHGQIFQDHIMQISGTGQYHPGKW
;
A
#
# COMPACT_ATOMS: atom_id res chain seq x y z
N MET A 1 -8.77 -2.73 -4.75
CA MET A 1 -10.00 -2.60 -5.56
C MET A 1 -9.69 -2.09 -6.95
N GLY A 2 -10.45 -2.55 -7.91
CA GLY A 2 -10.28 -2.28 -9.34
C GLY A 2 -10.92 -3.44 -10.11
N PRO A 3 -10.56 -3.62 -11.39
CA PRO A 3 -11.03 -4.73 -12.21
C PRO A 3 -10.51 -6.08 -11.68
N ASP A 4 -11.15 -7.17 -12.04
CA ASP A 4 -10.70 -8.52 -11.67
C ASP A 4 -9.42 -8.96 -12.40
N ASN A 5 -9.14 -8.37 -13.57
CA ASN A 5 -7.96 -8.64 -14.38
C ASN A 5 -7.21 -7.35 -14.77
N PRO A 6 -6.57 -6.68 -13.80
CA PRO A 6 -5.85 -5.43 -14.05
C PRO A 6 -4.56 -5.66 -14.83
N SER A 7 -4.19 -4.70 -15.69
CA SER A 7 -2.84 -4.69 -16.27
C SER A 7 -1.80 -4.25 -15.22
N ILE A 8 -2.20 -3.37 -14.30
CA ILE A 8 -1.30 -2.73 -13.33
C ILE A 8 -1.89 -2.81 -11.93
N VAL A 9 -1.07 -3.14 -10.94
CA VAL A 9 -1.44 -3.02 -9.52
C VAL A 9 -0.61 -1.93 -8.86
N LEU A 10 -1.28 -0.91 -8.30
CA LEU A 10 -0.67 0.12 -7.46
C LEU A 10 -0.73 -0.31 -5.99
N ILE A 11 0.39 -0.22 -5.28
CA ILE A 11 0.52 -0.80 -3.93
C ILE A 11 0.94 0.28 -2.92
N GLY A 12 -0.01 0.70 -2.08
CA GLY A 12 0.22 1.61 -0.96
C GLY A 12 0.65 0.90 0.34
N GLU A 13 0.77 1.71 1.39
CA GLU A 13 1.14 1.25 2.73
C GLU A 13 -0.06 0.66 3.50
N ALA A 14 -1.06 1.49 3.78
CA ALA A 14 -2.23 1.17 4.59
C ALA A 14 -3.38 2.10 4.21
N PRO A 15 -4.65 1.75 4.52
CA PRO A 15 -5.75 2.63 4.23
C PRO A 15 -5.74 3.91 5.08
N GLY A 16 -6.09 5.03 4.45
CA GLY A 16 -6.21 6.34 5.08
C GLY A 16 -7.53 6.56 5.84
N ARG A 17 -7.63 7.67 6.58
CA ARG A 17 -8.84 8.02 7.36
C ARG A 17 -10.11 8.07 6.51
N ASN A 18 -10.06 8.77 5.38
CA ASN A 18 -11.21 8.93 4.49
C ASN A 18 -11.59 7.61 3.83
N GLU A 19 -10.60 6.74 3.59
CA GLU A 19 -10.80 5.46 2.93
C GLU A 19 -11.56 4.49 3.83
N ILE A 20 -11.18 4.43 5.11
CA ILE A 20 -11.92 3.69 6.13
C ILE A 20 -13.36 4.20 6.25
N LYS A 21 -13.56 5.53 6.24
CA LYS A 21 -14.89 6.14 6.37
C LYS A 21 -15.79 5.86 5.17
N LEU A 22 -15.24 5.90 3.96
CA LEU A 22 -16.00 5.84 2.70
C LEU A 22 -16.01 4.44 2.08
N GLY A 23 -15.23 3.50 2.61
CA GLY A 23 -15.06 2.16 2.03
C GLY A 23 -14.39 2.16 0.66
N ARG A 24 -13.70 3.26 0.30
CA ARG A 24 -13.05 3.45 -1.00
C ARG A 24 -11.59 3.90 -0.80
N PRO A 25 -10.58 3.17 -1.29
CA PRO A 25 -9.18 3.51 -1.19
C PRO A 25 -8.87 4.69 -2.10
N PHE A 26 -7.86 5.47 -1.73
CA PHE A 26 -7.35 6.63 -2.46
C PHE A 26 -8.42 7.69 -2.77
N VAL A 27 -9.33 7.96 -1.81
CA VAL A 27 -10.29 9.08 -1.87
C VAL A 27 -9.83 10.31 -1.06
N GLY A 28 -8.65 10.23 -0.43
CA GLY A 28 -8.01 11.36 0.24
C GLY A 28 -7.34 12.32 -0.73
N VAL A 29 -6.63 13.33 -0.19
CA VAL A 29 -5.87 14.31 -1.00
C VAL A 29 -4.84 13.61 -1.88
N SER A 30 -4.02 12.73 -1.31
CA SER A 30 -3.03 11.94 -2.05
C SER A 30 -3.68 11.01 -3.09
N GLY A 31 -4.91 10.59 -2.85
CA GLY A 31 -5.64 9.73 -3.76
C GLY A 31 -6.16 10.47 -4.99
N LYS A 32 -6.62 11.71 -4.83
CA LYS A 32 -6.96 12.59 -5.96
C LYS A 32 -5.75 12.84 -6.86
N GLU A 33 -4.59 13.07 -6.27
CA GLU A 33 -3.35 13.24 -7.03
C GLU A 33 -2.97 11.96 -7.76
N LEU A 34 -3.10 10.80 -7.11
CA LEU A 34 -2.88 9.51 -7.76
C LEU A 34 -3.82 9.31 -8.95
N THR A 35 -5.11 9.61 -8.81
CA THR A 35 -6.08 9.53 -9.92
C THR A 35 -5.64 10.39 -11.10
N LYS A 36 -5.22 11.64 -10.83
CA LYS A 36 -4.71 12.52 -11.88
C LYS A 36 -3.46 11.96 -12.57
N MET A 37 -2.55 11.34 -11.82
CA MET A 37 -1.36 10.69 -12.40
C MET A 37 -1.71 9.49 -13.28
N ILE A 38 -2.71 8.69 -12.89
CA ILE A 38 -3.23 7.58 -13.71
C ILE A 38 -3.79 8.13 -15.03
N GLU A 39 -4.63 9.15 -14.97
CA GLU A 39 -5.22 9.78 -16.16
C GLU A 39 -4.14 10.37 -17.09
N LEU A 40 -3.13 11.07 -16.52
CA LEU A 40 -2.01 11.63 -17.28
C LEU A 40 -1.14 10.57 -17.96
N SER A 41 -1.10 9.34 -17.40
CA SER A 41 -0.39 8.22 -18.02
C SER A 41 -1.16 7.54 -19.16
N GLY A 42 -2.36 8.06 -19.50
CA GLY A 42 -3.23 7.49 -20.53
C GLY A 42 -3.97 6.23 -20.08
N LEU A 43 -3.96 5.94 -18.78
CA LEU A 43 -4.63 4.80 -18.17
C LEU A 43 -5.99 5.21 -17.61
N GLY A 44 -6.94 4.28 -17.67
CA GLY A 44 -8.24 4.39 -17.02
C GLY A 44 -8.28 3.72 -15.65
N ARG A 45 -9.37 3.95 -14.92
CA ARG A 45 -9.62 3.26 -13.65
C ARG A 45 -9.76 1.75 -13.83
N ASP A 46 -10.17 1.31 -15.01
CA ASP A 46 -10.38 -0.09 -15.40
C ASP A 46 -9.10 -0.81 -15.82
N ASP A 47 -7.97 -0.11 -15.95
CA ASP A 47 -6.67 -0.73 -16.20
C ASP A 47 -5.93 -1.09 -14.91
N VAL A 48 -6.35 -0.48 -13.80
CA VAL A 48 -5.58 -0.40 -12.57
C VAL A 48 -6.32 -0.99 -11.39
N TYR A 49 -5.66 -1.88 -10.67
CA TYR A 49 -6.09 -2.29 -9.34
C TYR A 49 -5.26 -1.60 -8.28
N ILE A 50 -5.90 -1.15 -7.21
CA ILE A 50 -5.22 -0.38 -6.16
C ILE A 50 -5.38 -1.09 -4.82
N THR A 51 -4.27 -1.35 -4.15
CA THR A 51 -4.20 -2.14 -2.93
C THR A 51 -3.17 -1.58 -1.94
N SER A 52 -3.09 -2.14 -0.73
CA SER A 52 -2.13 -1.72 0.31
C SER A 52 -1.52 -2.91 1.05
N VAL A 53 -0.25 -2.87 1.42
CA VAL A 53 0.39 -3.99 2.13
C VAL A 53 -0.26 -4.32 3.47
N VAL A 54 -0.91 -3.35 4.12
CA VAL A 54 -1.72 -3.51 5.33
C VAL A 54 -3.17 -3.12 5.04
N ARG A 55 -4.15 -3.88 5.57
CA ARG A 55 -5.59 -3.66 5.31
C ARG A 55 -6.31 -2.80 6.34
N VAL A 56 -5.63 -2.42 7.40
CA VAL A 56 -6.19 -1.65 8.50
C VAL A 56 -5.42 -0.35 8.65
N ARG A 57 -6.11 0.73 9.01
CA ARG A 57 -5.45 2.00 9.27
C ARG A 57 -4.67 1.92 10.59
N PRO A 58 -3.34 2.12 10.61
CA PRO A 58 -2.57 2.23 11.84
C PRO A 58 -2.80 3.62 12.48
N TYR A 59 -3.68 3.70 13.48
CA TYR A 59 -3.92 4.94 14.23
C TYR A 59 -4.30 4.68 15.69
N SER A 60 -4.06 5.68 16.54
CA SER A 60 -4.50 5.68 17.94
C SER A 60 -5.40 6.88 18.21
N ILE A 61 -6.14 6.87 19.31
CA ILE A 61 -6.96 8.00 19.77
C ILE A 61 -6.22 8.62 20.96
N LYS A 62 -5.92 9.91 20.88
CA LYS A 62 -5.27 10.66 21.97
C LYS A 62 -6.09 11.89 22.33
N ASN A 63 -6.52 11.97 23.58
CA ASN A 63 -7.08 13.19 24.16
C ASN A 63 -5.92 14.11 24.54
N THR A 64 -5.92 15.35 24.05
CA THR A 64 -4.87 16.32 24.31
C THR A 64 -5.47 17.73 24.40
N ILE A 65 -4.65 18.70 24.76
CA ILE A 65 -5.05 20.09 24.89
C ILE A 65 -4.38 20.87 23.76
N ASP A 66 -5.13 21.72 23.06
CA ASP A 66 -4.56 22.60 22.04
C ASP A 66 -3.85 23.83 22.66
N SER A 67 -3.27 24.68 21.83
CA SER A 67 -2.57 25.89 22.27
C SER A 67 -3.46 26.90 22.99
N GLN A 68 -4.79 26.74 22.95
CA GLN A 68 -5.79 27.61 23.56
C GLN A 68 -6.38 27.02 24.85
N GLY A 69 -5.86 25.88 25.32
CA GLY A 69 -6.35 25.23 26.54
C GLY A 69 -7.59 24.34 26.33
N LYS A 70 -8.03 24.13 25.09
CA LYS A 70 -9.22 23.32 24.79
C LYS A 70 -8.87 21.85 24.62
N GLN A 71 -9.68 20.97 25.21
CA GLN A 71 -9.58 19.54 24.97
C GLN A 71 -9.94 19.21 23.52
N ILE A 72 -9.04 18.49 22.85
CA ILE A 72 -9.19 18.01 21.48
C ILE A 72 -8.80 16.53 21.38
N ILE A 73 -9.40 15.84 20.41
CA ILE A 73 -9.09 14.44 20.11
C ILE A 73 -8.19 14.39 18.86
N LYS A 74 -6.98 13.85 19.00
CA LYS A 74 -6.05 13.60 17.89
C LYS A 74 -6.08 12.12 17.48
N HIS A 75 -5.86 11.88 16.19
CA HIS A 75 -5.79 10.54 15.61
C HIS A 75 -4.44 10.33 14.90
N PRO A 76 -3.31 10.30 15.63
CA PRO A 76 -2.00 10.13 15.01
C PRO A 76 -1.92 8.79 14.28
N ASN A 77 -1.40 8.83 13.06
CA ASN A 77 -1.07 7.63 12.27
C ASN A 77 0.38 7.22 12.54
N TRP A 78 0.71 5.95 12.32
CA TRP A 78 2.10 5.47 12.25
C TRP A 78 2.32 4.64 10.99
N THR A 79 3.56 4.53 10.54
CA THR A 79 3.94 3.58 9.49
C THR A 79 3.90 2.16 10.04
N PRO A 80 3.24 1.19 9.38
CA PRO A 80 3.23 -0.20 9.80
C PRO A 80 4.64 -0.74 10.02
N SER A 81 4.83 -1.38 11.16
CA SER A 81 6.03 -2.14 11.48
C SER A 81 6.13 -3.39 10.60
N LYS A 82 7.34 -3.95 10.51
CA LYS A 82 7.58 -5.23 9.83
C LYS A 82 6.69 -6.36 10.34
N LYS A 83 6.33 -6.33 11.64
CA LYS A 83 5.43 -7.31 12.27
C LYS A 83 3.99 -7.13 11.76
N GLU A 84 3.50 -5.89 11.73
CA GLU A 84 2.16 -5.59 11.19
C GLU A 84 2.05 -5.96 9.72
N VAL A 85 3.05 -5.59 8.89
CA VAL A 85 3.10 -5.98 7.48
C VAL A 85 3.07 -7.51 7.32
N LYS A 86 3.83 -8.23 8.15
CA LYS A 86 3.91 -9.69 8.11
C LYS A 86 2.57 -10.37 8.42
N ILE A 87 1.73 -9.78 9.27
CA ILE A 87 0.38 -10.31 9.56
C ILE A 87 -0.50 -10.33 8.29
N PHE A 88 -0.38 -9.30 7.44
CA PHE A 88 -1.17 -9.19 6.21
C PHE A 88 -0.49 -9.82 4.98
N ALA A 89 0.77 -10.24 5.11
CA ALA A 89 1.55 -10.79 4.02
C ALA A 89 0.88 -11.96 3.27
N PRO A 90 0.23 -12.94 3.93
CA PRO A 90 -0.43 -14.05 3.22
C PRO A 90 -1.59 -13.57 2.34
N LEU A 91 -2.41 -12.65 2.85
CA LEU A 91 -3.53 -12.06 2.10
C LEU A 91 -3.03 -11.23 0.92
N PHE A 92 -1.97 -10.47 1.13
CA PHE A 92 -1.34 -9.67 0.08
C PHE A 92 -0.77 -10.57 -1.03
N ASP A 93 -0.03 -11.63 -0.67
CA ASP A 93 0.55 -12.56 -1.65
C ASP A 93 -0.54 -13.26 -2.46
N TRP A 94 -1.58 -13.77 -1.80
CA TRP A 94 -2.72 -14.37 -2.46
C TRP A 94 -3.40 -13.40 -3.44
N GLU A 95 -3.60 -12.13 -3.03
CA GLU A 95 -4.23 -11.13 -3.89
C GLU A 95 -3.39 -10.85 -5.15
N ILE A 96 -2.08 -10.65 -4.99
CA ILE A 96 -1.19 -10.37 -6.13
C ILE A 96 -1.10 -11.56 -7.08
N GLN A 97 -1.03 -12.79 -6.55
CA GLN A 97 -1.04 -14.00 -7.36
C GLN A 97 -2.37 -14.19 -8.11
N THR A 98 -3.49 -13.86 -7.46
CA THR A 98 -4.83 -13.98 -8.06
C THR A 98 -5.04 -12.96 -9.18
N LEU A 99 -4.56 -11.73 -9.00
CA LEU A 99 -4.70 -10.66 -10.00
C LEU A 99 -3.75 -10.85 -11.19
N ALA A 100 -2.63 -11.57 -11.01
CA ALA A 100 -1.62 -11.84 -12.03
C ALA A 100 -1.30 -10.63 -12.96
N PRO A 101 -1.01 -9.43 -12.39
CA PRO A 101 -0.84 -8.22 -13.19
C PRO A 101 0.45 -8.24 -13.99
N LYS A 102 0.51 -7.45 -15.07
CA LYS A 102 1.73 -7.26 -15.86
C LYS A 102 2.77 -6.37 -15.18
N LEU A 103 2.31 -5.49 -14.28
CA LEU A 103 3.18 -4.52 -13.59
C LEU A 103 2.70 -4.26 -12.16
N LEU A 104 3.64 -4.29 -11.22
CA LEU A 104 3.45 -3.82 -9.86
C LEU A 104 4.12 -2.46 -9.68
N VAL A 105 3.38 -1.49 -9.14
CA VAL A 105 3.89 -0.14 -8.87
C VAL A 105 3.79 0.14 -7.37
N PRO A 106 4.88 -0.06 -6.62
CA PRO A 106 4.90 0.22 -5.20
C PRO A 106 4.98 1.74 -4.93
N LEU A 107 4.01 2.23 -4.16
CA LEU A 107 3.88 3.62 -3.73
C LEU A 107 4.48 3.80 -2.33
N GLY A 108 5.81 3.97 -2.28
CA GLY A 108 6.56 4.28 -1.05
C GLY A 108 7.39 3.12 -0.49
N ASN A 109 8.10 3.39 0.61
CA ASN A 109 9.06 2.44 1.19
C ASN A 109 8.40 1.14 1.66
N THR A 110 7.25 1.22 2.34
CA THR A 110 6.63 0.04 2.94
C THR A 110 6.24 -1.00 1.88
N SER A 111 5.75 -0.56 0.73
CA SER A 111 5.40 -1.46 -0.39
C SER A 111 6.63 -1.97 -1.14
N ILE A 112 7.62 -1.13 -1.42
CA ILE A 112 8.90 -1.57 -2.03
C ILE A 112 9.59 -2.61 -1.14
N GLN A 113 9.68 -2.35 0.16
CA GLN A 113 10.33 -3.27 1.11
C GLN A 113 9.58 -4.58 1.26
N ARG A 114 8.25 -4.56 1.11
CA ARG A 114 7.43 -5.77 1.11
C ARG A 114 7.66 -6.61 -0.14
N LEU A 115 7.84 -5.99 -1.30
CA LEU A 115 8.05 -6.69 -2.57
C LEU A 115 9.49 -7.19 -2.73
N LEU A 116 10.49 -6.39 -2.36
CA LEU A 116 11.89 -6.68 -2.69
C LEU A 116 12.68 -7.21 -1.49
N VAL A 117 13.09 -6.31 -0.59
CA VAL A 117 13.84 -6.67 0.62
C VAL A 117 13.65 -5.59 1.69
N PRO A 118 13.79 -5.92 2.98
CA PRO A 118 13.61 -4.95 4.07
C PRO A 118 14.51 -3.71 4.03
N GLN A 119 15.62 -3.74 3.29
CA GLN A 119 16.60 -2.66 3.14
C GLN A 119 16.31 -1.77 1.94
N ALA A 120 15.34 -2.13 1.10
CA ALA A 120 15.02 -1.37 -0.10
C ALA A 120 14.56 0.05 0.27
N ASN A 121 14.97 1.02 -0.55
CA ASN A 121 14.75 2.43 -0.30
C ASN A 121 14.23 3.12 -1.57
N VAL A 122 13.07 3.78 -1.45
CA VAL A 122 12.43 4.47 -2.56
C VAL A 122 13.31 5.56 -3.18
N GLY A 123 14.11 6.27 -2.38
CA GLY A 123 14.98 7.35 -2.88
C GLY A 123 16.03 6.84 -3.87
N ASN A 124 16.49 5.59 -3.71
CA ASN A 124 17.48 4.99 -4.59
C ASN A 124 16.85 4.21 -5.76
N LEU A 125 15.61 3.75 -5.61
CA LEU A 125 14.97 2.80 -6.53
C LEU A 125 13.84 3.44 -7.37
N HIS A 126 13.39 4.64 -7.01
CA HIS A 126 12.29 5.31 -7.71
C HIS A 126 12.63 5.53 -9.19
N GLY A 127 11.66 5.21 -10.07
CA GLY A 127 11.76 5.39 -11.52
C GLY A 127 12.54 4.30 -12.25
N GLN A 128 13.01 3.26 -11.57
CA GLN A 128 13.71 2.14 -12.18
C GLN A 128 12.76 0.95 -12.41
N ILE A 129 12.99 0.23 -13.50
CA ILE A 129 12.28 -1.02 -13.81
C ILE A 129 13.08 -2.18 -13.22
N PHE A 130 12.42 -3.01 -12.44
CA PHE A 130 12.98 -4.24 -11.89
C PHE A 130 12.25 -5.43 -12.51
N GLN A 131 13.01 -6.38 -13.04
CA GLN A 131 12.54 -7.69 -13.46
C GLN A 131 13.20 -8.71 -12.54
N ASP A 132 12.54 -8.99 -11.42
CA ASP A 132 13.05 -9.88 -10.39
C ASP A 132 11.88 -10.56 -9.67
N HIS A 133 12.20 -11.56 -8.86
CA HIS A 133 11.28 -12.21 -7.95
C HIS A 133 10.75 -11.22 -6.92
N ILE A 134 9.46 -11.35 -6.59
CA ILE A 134 8.88 -10.67 -5.43
C ILE A 134 8.94 -11.59 -4.22
N MET A 135 9.12 -11.02 -3.03
CA MET A 135 9.07 -11.78 -1.79
C MET A 135 7.66 -12.26 -1.49
N GLN A 136 7.55 -13.51 -1.09
CA GLN A 136 6.33 -14.14 -0.60
C GLN A 136 6.56 -14.72 0.80
N ILE A 137 5.50 -14.85 1.58
CA ILE A 137 5.57 -15.46 2.91
C ILE A 137 5.20 -16.94 2.85
N SER A 138 6.06 -17.78 3.43
CA SER A 138 5.78 -19.21 3.60
C SER A 138 4.76 -19.46 4.71
N GLY A 139 4.21 -20.68 4.77
CA GLY A 139 3.38 -21.13 5.89
C GLY A 139 4.09 -21.10 7.26
N THR A 140 5.43 -21.12 7.27
CA THR A 140 6.26 -20.96 8.49
C THR A 140 6.51 -19.48 8.85
N GLY A 141 5.97 -18.54 8.07
CA GLY A 141 6.14 -17.11 8.27
C GLY A 141 7.52 -16.60 7.87
N GLN A 142 8.27 -17.28 7.00
CA GLN A 142 9.54 -16.76 6.49
C GLN A 142 9.33 -16.17 5.10
N TYR A 143 9.98 -15.04 4.82
CA TYR A 143 9.97 -14.48 3.49
C TYR A 143 10.94 -15.24 2.59
N HIS A 144 10.51 -15.57 1.39
CA HIS A 144 11.34 -16.18 0.34
C HIS A 144 11.03 -15.53 -1.02
N PRO A 145 11.98 -15.56 -1.97
CA PRO A 145 11.68 -15.19 -3.35
C PRO A 145 10.56 -16.10 -3.89
N GLY A 146 9.52 -15.48 -4.42
CA GLY A 146 8.42 -16.14 -5.10
C GLY A 146 8.53 -15.99 -6.60
N LYS A 147 7.93 -16.92 -7.35
CA LYS A 147 7.79 -16.74 -8.79
C LYS A 147 6.81 -15.60 -9.06
N TRP A 148 7.25 -14.66 -9.90
CA TRP A 148 6.44 -13.61 -10.51
C TRP A 148 6.78 -13.60 -11.99
#